data_AF-W9AWJ6-F1
#
_entry.id   AF-W9AWJ6-F1
#
_cell.length_a   1.000
_cell.length_b   1.000
_cell.length_c   1.000
_cell.angle_alpha   90.00
_cell.angle_beta   90.00
_cell.angle_gamma   90.00
#
_symmetry.space_group_name_H-M   'P 1'
#
loop_
_entity.id
_entity.type
_entity.pdbx_description
1 polymer ?
#
loop_
_entity_poly.entity_id
_entity_poly.type
_entity_poly.pdbx_seq_one_letter_code
_entity_poly.pdbx_strand_id
1 'polypeptide(L)'
;MTDKLPARLADHPTVQAVRARARAAVPPVIDAAWLRRICLDAGADDVAFASFDDPALASEREHAETALPGVRSYISLVVKMNRDNVRSSERSVANQEFHRTGEIINEAAHRITRTLEDTGYRVINPSATFPMEMDKFPGRIWVIAHKPVAVAAGLGVMGIHRNVIHPKFGNFIILGTLLVGAPISEYGAPLDYSPCLECKLCVAACPVGAIGKDGAFDFMACSVHNYREFMGGFTDWVQTIADSADAEDFRSRVTDSENASMWQSLSFKANYKAAYCLAVCPAGEDVIEPYLDDRKGFMDLVLKPLQEKKETLYVLPNSAAKAHAEKRYPHKTVKVVDSGVRGR
;
A
#
# COMPACT_ATOMS: atom_id res chain seq x y z
N MET A 1 25.30 -5.59 35.30
CA MET A 1 26.66 -5.84 34.77
C MET A 1 27.35 -4.50 34.59
N THR A 2 28.09 -4.06 35.62
CA THR A 2 28.95 -2.87 35.54
C THR A 2 30.25 -3.27 34.87
N ASP A 3 30.23 -3.36 33.55
CA ASP A 3 31.47 -3.52 32.78
C ASP A 3 32.26 -2.22 32.88
N LYS A 4 33.50 -2.29 33.36
CA LYS A 4 34.39 -1.14 33.41
C LYS A 4 34.71 -0.75 31.96
N LEU A 5 34.02 0.27 31.46
CA LEU A 5 34.35 0.91 30.18
C LEU A 5 35.85 1.21 30.14
N PRO A 6 36.52 1.02 28.98
CA PRO A 6 37.89 1.47 28.78
C PRO A 6 38.05 2.93 29.24
N ALA A 7 39.17 3.26 29.89
CA ALA A 7 39.40 4.59 30.49
C ALA A 7 39.10 5.75 29.52
N ARG A 8 39.57 5.62 28.27
CA ARG A 8 39.29 6.59 27.19
C ARG A 8 37.80 6.85 26.95
N LEU A 9 36.94 5.84 27.10
CA LEU A 9 35.48 5.98 26.99
C LEU A 9 34.88 6.52 28.29
N ALA A 10 35.37 6.09 29.45
CA ALA A 10 34.89 6.55 30.74
C ALA A 10 35.13 8.07 30.96
N ASP A 11 36.24 8.59 30.42
CA ASP A 11 36.64 9.99 30.53
C ASP A 11 35.98 10.90 29.48
N HIS A 12 35.25 10.33 28.51
CA HIS A 12 34.59 11.11 27.47
C HIS A 12 33.45 11.97 28.08
N PRO A 13 33.38 13.29 27.81
CA PRO A 13 32.39 14.18 28.43
C PRO A 13 30.94 13.71 28.27
N THR A 14 30.57 13.20 27.09
CA THR A 14 29.21 12.65 26.86
C THR A 14 28.92 11.43 27.74
N VAL A 15 29.89 10.55 27.97
CA VAL A 15 29.70 9.34 28.80
C VAL A 15 29.52 9.73 30.25
N GLN A 16 30.30 10.71 30.73
CA GLN A 16 30.14 11.25 32.07
C GLN A 16 28.78 11.93 32.26
N ALA A 17 28.35 12.75 31.29
CA ALA A 17 27.04 13.40 31.31
C ALA A 17 25.88 12.40 31.34
N VAL A 18 25.96 11.30 30.59
CA VAL A 18 24.95 10.23 30.60
C VAL A 18 24.96 9.46 31.94
N ARG A 19 26.14 9.14 32.48
CA ARG A 19 26.25 8.44 33.78
C ARG A 19 25.76 9.28 34.95
N ALA A 20 25.87 10.61 34.87
CA ALA A 20 25.37 11.52 35.88
C ALA A 20 23.84 11.68 35.85
N ARG A 21 23.17 11.32 34.75
CA ARG A 21 21.71 11.39 34.64
C ARG A 21 21.06 10.19 35.33
N ALA A 22 20.04 10.45 36.15
CA ALA A 22 19.15 9.40 36.64
C ALA A 22 18.38 8.80 35.45
N ARG A 23 18.53 7.48 35.22
CA ARG A 23 17.83 6.79 34.15
C ARG A 23 16.44 6.39 34.64
N ALA A 24 15.40 7.00 34.06
CA ALA A 24 14.04 6.50 34.26
C ALA A 24 13.95 5.06 33.71
N ALA A 25 13.28 4.18 34.45
CA ALA A 25 13.03 2.83 33.97
C ALA A 25 11.98 2.89 32.83
N VAL A 26 12.33 2.33 31.67
CA VAL A 26 11.37 2.14 30.58
C VAL A 26 10.54 0.90 30.92
N PRO A 27 9.19 0.98 30.98
CA PRO A 27 8.37 -0.18 31.23
C PRO A 27 8.62 -1.27 30.17
N PRO A 28 8.77 -2.54 30.56
CA PRO A 28 9.09 -3.61 29.61
C PRO A 28 7.93 -3.94 28.64
N VAL A 29 6.72 -3.52 28.98
CA VAL A 29 5.50 -3.67 28.17
C VAL A 29 4.93 -2.29 27.92
N ILE A 30 4.57 -1.99 26.68
CA ILE A 30 3.91 -0.75 26.30
C ILE A 30 2.42 -0.86 26.62
N ASP A 31 1.85 0.14 27.28
CA ASP A 31 0.41 0.20 27.51
C ASP A 31 -0.34 0.48 26.20
N ALA A 32 -1.26 -0.42 25.84
CA ALA A 32 -2.02 -0.37 24.59
C ALA A 32 -2.93 0.86 24.49
N ALA A 33 -3.55 1.29 25.60
CA ALA A 33 -4.46 2.44 25.59
C ALA A 33 -3.70 3.76 25.37
N TRP A 34 -2.57 3.92 26.04
CA TRP A 34 -1.64 5.01 25.82
C TRP A 34 -1.10 5.03 24.39
N LEU A 35 -0.65 3.88 23.88
CA LEU A 35 -0.12 3.78 22.53
C LEU A 35 -1.17 4.10 21.47
N ARG A 36 -2.41 3.63 21.67
CA ARG A 36 -3.55 3.94 20.80
C ARG A 36 -3.80 5.45 20.75
N ARG A 37 -3.80 6.13 21.91
CA ARG A 37 -3.95 7.58 21.99
C ARG A 37 -2.87 8.30 21.17
N ILE A 38 -1.61 7.90 21.34
CA ILE A 38 -0.48 8.48 20.57
C ILE A 38 -0.70 8.32 19.07
N CYS A 39 -1.12 7.13 18.62
CA CYS A 39 -1.32 6.87 17.19
C CYS A 39 -2.44 7.73 16.60
N LEU A 40 -3.56 7.87 17.31
CA LEU A 40 -4.68 8.71 16.89
C LEU A 40 -4.30 10.20 16.89
N ASP A 41 -3.63 10.67 17.95
CA ASP A 41 -3.18 12.07 18.06
C ASP A 41 -2.11 12.41 17.00
N ALA A 42 -1.35 11.41 16.53
CA ALA A 42 -0.38 11.57 15.45
C ALA A 42 -1.01 11.69 14.06
N GLY A 43 -2.29 11.36 13.90
CA GLY A 43 -3.05 11.51 12.65
C GLY A 43 -3.52 10.20 12.01
N ALA A 44 -3.45 9.06 12.69
CA ALA A 44 -4.13 7.84 12.24
C ALA A 44 -5.65 7.95 12.47
N ASP A 45 -6.45 7.44 11.54
CA ASP A 45 -7.91 7.32 11.70
C ASP A 45 -8.30 6.07 12.52
N ASP A 46 -7.48 5.01 12.45
CA ASP A 46 -7.56 3.85 13.33
C ASP A 46 -6.19 3.17 13.50
N VAL A 47 -6.06 2.34 14.54
CA VAL A 47 -4.84 1.61 14.88
C VAL A 47 -5.18 0.29 15.55
N ALA A 48 -4.38 -0.74 15.29
CA ALA A 48 -4.40 -1.96 16.07
C ALA A 48 -3.00 -2.57 16.15
N PHE A 49 -2.86 -3.54 17.04
CA PHE A 49 -1.57 -4.14 17.36
C PHE A 49 -1.61 -5.64 17.09
N ALA A 50 -0.51 -6.19 16.59
CA ALA A 50 -0.32 -7.63 16.45
C ALA A 50 0.98 -8.06 17.13
N SER A 51 0.98 -9.28 17.68
CA SER A 51 2.19 -9.87 18.26
C SER A 51 3.16 -10.31 17.16
N PHE A 52 4.47 -10.21 17.42
CA PHE A 52 5.48 -10.85 16.57
C PHE A 52 5.24 -12.37 16.42
N ASP A 53 4.73 -12.99 17.48
CA ASP A 53 4.47 -14.43 17.56
C ASP A 53 3.12 -14.84 16.97
N ASP A 54 2.37 -13.92 16.36
CA ASP A 54 1.12 -14.26 15.68
C ASP A 54 1.40 -15.28 14.54
N PRO A 55 0.73 -16.44 14.50
CA PRO A 55 0.90 -17.43 13.44
C PRO A 55 0.52 -16.90 12.04
N ALA A 56 -0.45 -15.99 11.94
CA ALA A 56 -0.87 -15.39 10.67
C ALA A 56 0.23 -14.50 10.05
N LEU A 57 1.21 -14.08 10.85
CA LEU A 57 2.34 -13.26 10.42
C LEU A 57 3.66 -14.05 10.31
N ALA A 58 3.60 -15.39 10.28
CA ALA A 58 4.79 -16.23 10.17
C ALA A 58 5.67 -15.90 8.96
N SER A 59 5.07 -15.56 7.80
CA SER A 59 5.81 -15.16 6.59
C SER A 59 6.52 -13.81 6.70
N GLU A 60 6.21 -13.04 7.74
CA GLU A 60 6.75 -11.69 7.95
C GLU A 60 7.86 -11.65 9.00
N ARG A 61 8.03 -12.71 9.80
CA ARG A 61 8.94 -12.74 10.94
C ARG A 61 10.40 -12.49 10.57
N GLU A 62 10.92 -13.18 9.56
CA GLU A 62 12.31 -13.02 9.11
C GLU A 62 12.58 -11.59 8.65
N HIS A 63 11.63 -10.99 7.93
CA HIS A 63 11.76 -9.63 7.42
C HIS A 63 11.67 -8.60 8.54
N ALA A 64 10.78 -8.80 9.51
CA ALA A 64 10.65 -7.94 10.68
C ALA A 64 11.90 -8.00 11.57
N GLU A 65 12.45 -9.19 11.81
CA GLU A 65 13.67 -9.38 12.60
C GLU A 65 14.91 -8.82 11.88
N THR A 66 14.98 -8.95 10.56
CA THR A 66 16.04 -8.32 9.74
C THR A 66 15.98 -6.80 9.84
N ALA A 67 14.78 -6.21 9.79
CA ALA A 67 14.60 -4.77 9.84
C ALA A 67 14.81 -4.19 11.24
N LEU A 68 14.30 -4.86 12.28
CA LEU A 68 14.48 -4.50 13.68
C LEU A 68 14.80 -5.75 14.51
N PRO A 69 16.09 -6.08 14.71
CA PRO A 69 16.48 -7.23 15.53
C PRO A 69 15.91 -7.12 16.95
N GLY A 70 15.25 -8.16 17.44
CA GLY A 70 14.53 -8.17 18.70
C GLY A 70 13.15 -7.52 18.66
N VAL A 71 12.51 -7.45 17.49
CA VAL A 71 11.11 -7.04 17.35
C VAL A 71 10.19 -7.93 18.20
N ARG A 72 9.10 -7.35 18.72
CA ARG A 72 8.13 -8.02 19.59
C ARG A 72 6.68 -7.73 19.20
N SER A 73 6.44 -6.61 18.54
CA SER A 73 5.09 -6.20 18.15
C SER A 73 5.07 -5.42 16.84
N TYR A 74 3.92 -5.47 16.18
CA TYR A 74 3.56 -4.64 15.03
C TYR A 74 2.50 -3.62 15.46
N ILE A 75 2.68 -2.36 15.07
CA ILE A 75 1.63 -1.33 15.15
C ILE A 75 1.09 -1.12 13.74
N SER A 76 -0.16 -1.50 13.48
CA SER A 76 -0.83 -1.28 12.21
C SER A 76 -1.66 0.00 12.25
N LEU A 77 -1.39 0.91 11.33
CA LEU A 77 -2.09 2.19 11.19
C LEU A 77 -3.03 2.18 10.00
N VAL A 78 -4.14 2.92 10.12
CA VAL A 78 -5.10 3.21 9.06
C VAL A 78 -5.22 4.72 8.91
N VAL A 79 -5.16 5.22 7.68
CA VAL A 79 -5.60 6.57 7.32
C VAL A 79 -6.60 6.46 6.18
N LYS A 80 -7.76 7.10 6.31
CA LYS A 80 -8.83 7.04 5.32
C LYS A 80 -8.56 8.00 4.17
N MET A 81 -9.01 7.60 2.98
CA MET A 81 -8.99 8.42 1.79
C MET A 81 -10.34 9.10 1.55
N ASN A 82 -10.32 10.24 0.86
CA ASN A 82 -11.52 10.81 0.29
C ASN A 82 -12.07 9.88 -0.82
N ARG A 83 -13.30 9.41 -0.63
CA ARG A 83 -13.95 8.43 -1.50
C ARG A 83 -14.22 8.96 -2.90
N ASP A 84 -14.67 10.21 -3.01
CA ASP A 84 -15.02 10.81 -4.29
C ASP A 84 -13.78 11.10 -5.13
N ASN A 85 -12.67 11.47 -4.47
CA ASN A 85 -11.38 11.57 -5.15
C ASN A 85 -10.96 10.23 -5.77
N VAL A 86 -11.09 9.12 -5.02
CA VAL A 86 -10.78 7.76 -5.51
C VAL A 86 -11.78 7.29 -6.58
N ARG A 87 -13.05 7.72 -6.51
CA ARG A 87 -14.10 7.40 -7.48
C ARG A 87 -14.03 8.18 -8.78
N SER A 88 -13.31 9.30 -8.78
CA SER A 88 -13.15 10.14 -9.96
C SER A 88 -12.61 9.35 -11.15
N SER A 89 -13.21 9.58 -12.32
CA SER A 89 -12.67 9.09 -13.59
C SER A 89 -11.37 9.82 -13.98
N GLU A 90 -11.14 11.01 -13.42
CA GLU A 90 -9.92 11.79 -13.58
C GLU A 90 -8.79 11.21 -12.73
N ARG A 91 -7.81 10.59 -13.41
CA ARG A 91 -6.72 9.86 -12.74
C ARG A 91 -5.88 10.75 -11.84
N SER A 92 -5.71 12.02 -12.19
CA SER A 92 -4.91 12.97 -11.40
C SER A 92 -5.51 13.19 -10.01
N VAL A 93 -6.83 13.21 -9.89
CA VAL A 93 -7.54 13.38 -8.61
C VAL A 93 -7.32 12.16 -7.71
N ALA A 94 -7.54 10.95 -8.23
CA ALA A 94 -7.30 9.73 -7.47
C ALA A 94 -5.82 9.56 -7.08
N ASN A 95 -4.88 9.87 -7.98
CA ASN A 95 -3.46 9.81 -7.68
C ASN A 95 -3.03 10.82 -6.62
N GLN A 96 -3.52 12.06 -6.70
CA GLN A 96 -3.25 13.06 -5.67
C GLN A 96 -3.73 12.58 -4.30
N GLU A 97 -4.90 11.94 -4.24
CA GLU A 97 -5.43 11.36 -3.01
C GLU A 97 -4.55 10.23 -2.46
N PHE A 98 -4.12 9.28 -3.30
CA PHE A 98 -3.20 8.22 -2.88
C PHE A 98 -1.88 8.80 -2.36
N HIS A 99 -1.32 9.78 -3.06
CA HIS A 99 -0.05 10.42 -2.68
C HIS A 99 -0.17 11.19 -1.38
N ARG A 100 -1.24 11.97 -1.21
CA ARG A 100 -1.44 12.79 -0.03
C ARG A 100 -1.73 11.95 1.20
N THR A 101 -2.59 10.94 1.07
CA THR A 101 -2.89 10.02 2.18
C THR A 101 -1.67 9.18 2.55
N GLY A 102 -0.84 8.81 1.57
CA GLY A 102 0.48 8.23 1.80
C GLY A 102 1.44 9.13 2.58
N GLU A 103 1.46 10.45 2.33
CA GLU A 103 2.23 11.40 3.13
C GLU A 103 1.70 11.50 4.56
N ILE A 104 0.38 11.57 4.73
CA ILE A 104 -0.25 11.70 6.06
C ILE A 104 0.09 10.51 6.94
N ILE A 105 -0.01 9.28 6.41
CA ILE A 105 0.31 8.10 7.21
C ILE A 105 1.80 7.97 7.54
N ASN A 106 2.69 8.37 6.62
CA ASN A 106 4.13 8.38 6.88
C ASN A 106 4.51 9.46 7.91
N GLU A 107 3.87 10.62 7.87
CA GLU A 107 4.02 11.68 8.87
C GLU A 107 3.54 11.22 10.25
N ALA A 108 2.37 10.58 10.32
CA ALA A 108 1.86 9.98 11.56
C ALA A 108 2.84 8.93 12.10
N ALA A 109 3.30 8.01 11.24
CA ALA A 109 4.28 6.99 11.60
C ALA A 109 5.59 7.61 12.12
N HIS A 110 6.09 8.68 11.50
CA HIS A 110 7.29 9.38 11.96
C HIS A 110 7.10 9.96 13.38
N ARG A 111 5.97 10.64 13.64
CA ARG A 111 5.66 11.21 14.96
C ARG A 111 5.56 10.14 16.05
N ILE A 112 4.93 9.01 15.74
CA ILE A 112 4.82 7.86 16.65
C ILE A 112 6.21 7.28 16.94
N THR A 113 7.02 7.03 15.90
CA THR A 113 8.40 6.53 16.05
C THR A 113 9.23 7.45 16.94
N ARG A 114 9.19 8.77 16.72
CA ARG A 114 9.90 9.76 17.56
C ARG A 114 9.45 9.72 19.01
N THR A 115 8.14 9.66 19.25
CA THR A 115 7.57 9.60 20.60
C THR A 115 8.00 8.32 21.34
N LEU A 116 7.99 7.18 20.65
CA LEU A 116 8.43 5.90 21.20
C LEU A 116 9.95 5.86 21.44
N GLU A 117 10.75 6.43 20.53
CA GLU A 117 12.20 6.57 20.72
C GLU A 117 12.51 7.44 21.95
N ASP A 118 11.86 8.59 22.09
CA ASP A 118 12.09 9.54 23.20
C ASP A 118 11.66 8.96 24.56
N THR A 119 10.73 8.00 24.55
CA THR A 119 10.32 7.21 25.74
C THR A 119 11.20 5.98 26.00
N GLY A 120 12.16 5.71 25.12
CA GLY A 120 13.19 4.69 25.27
C GLY A 120 12.88 3.33 24.65
N TYR A 121 11.84 3.24 23.82
CA TYR A 121 11.52 2.04 23.04
C TYR A 121 12.29 2.02 21.72
N ARG A 122 12.70 0.82 21.30
CA ARG A 122 13.23 0.61 19.95
C ARG A 122 12.07 0.46 18.98
N VAL A 123 12.05 1.28 17.95
CA VAL A 123 10.98 1.32 16.95
C VAL A 123 11.53 1.75 15.60
N ILE A 124 10.95 1.22 14.52
CA ILE A 124 11.16 1.74 13.15
C ILE A 124 9.84 1.82 12.40
N ASN A 125 9.76 2.71 11.42
CA ASN A 125 8.62 2.84 10.50
C ASN A 125 9.03 2.59 9.05
N PRO A 126 8.89 1.35 8.54
CA PRO A 126 8.89 1.11 7.11
C PRO A 126 7.90 2.02 6.37
N SER A 127 8.28 2.48 5.17
CA SER A 127 7.43 3.30 4.30
C SER A 127 6.10 2.60 3.99
N ALA A 128 4.97 3.30 4.11
CA ALA A 128 3.66 2.78 3.71
C ALA A 128 3.58 2.46 2.20
N THR A 129 4.37 3.19 1.39
CA THR A 129 4.51 2.99 -0.06
C THR A 129 6.00 3.06 -0.44
N PHE A 130 6.51 4.24 -0.82
CA PHE A 130 7.91 4.46 -1.21
C PHE A 130 8.62 5.39 -0.21
N PRO A 131 9.95 5.32 -0.05
CA PRO A 131 10.90 4.43 -0.75
C PRO A 131 10.84 2.97 -0.28
N MET A 132 11.38 2.07 -1.11
CA MET A 132 11.49 0.62 -0.90
C MET A 132 12.88 0.12 -1.34
N GLU A 133 13.21 -1.13 -1.03
CA GLU A 133 14.50 -1.79 -1.33
C GLU A 133 14.62 -2.13 -2.83
N MET A 134 14.95 -1.12 -3.65
CA MET A 134 15.00 -1.25 -5.11
C MET A 134 16.09 -2.22 -5.61
N ASP A 135 17.13 -2.46 -4.82
CA ASP A 135 18.17 -3.47 -5.10
C ASP A 135 17.62 -4.90 -5.15
N LYS A 136 16.45 -5.13 -4.54
CA LYS A 136 15.77 -6.43 -4.52
C LYS A 136 14.75 -6.59 -5.65
N PHE A 137 14.54 -5.59 -6.51
CA PHE A 137 13.62 -5.67 -7.64
C PHE A 137 14.11 -6.73 -8.66
N PRO A 138 13.24 -7.62 -9.18
CA PRO A 138 11.77 -7.65 -9.13
C PRO A 138 11.17 -8.50 -8.00
N GLY A 139 11.98 -8.88 -7.01
CA GLY A 139 11.56 -9.66 -5.84
C GLY A 139 10.81 -8.83 -4.79
N ARG A 140 11.02 -9.18 -3.52
CA ARG A 140 10.38 -8.50 -2.38
C ARG A 140 11.13 -7.22 -2.03
N ILE A 141 10.65 -6.10 -2.57
CA ILE A 141 11.22 -4.76 -2.35
C ILE A 141 10.70 -4.07 -1.08
N TRP A 142 9.55 -4.49 -0.54
CA TRP A 142 8.99 -3.93 0.69
C TRP A 142 9.53 -4.63 1.93
N VAL A 143 9.72 -3.87 3.01
CA VAL A 143 10.22 -4.39 4.29
C VAL A 143 9.18 -5.28 4.97
N ILE A 144 7.93 -4.80 5.08
CA ILE A 144 6.85 -5.50 5.77
C ILE A 144 5.56 -5.43 4.95
N ALA A 145 4.78 -6.52 4.93
CA ALA A 145 3.51 -6.55 4.23
C ALA A 145 2.41 -5.95 5.12
N HIS A 146 2.03 -4.70 4.87
CA HIS A 146 1.03 -3.99 5.68
C HIS A 146 -0.35 -4.67 5.71
N LYS A 147 -0.76 -5.32 4.61
CA LYS A 147 -2.07 -5.97 4.50
C LYS A 147 -2.22 -7.16 5.45
N PRO A 148 -1.32 -8.17 5.46
CA PRO A 148 -1.34 -9.24 6.47
C PRO A 148 -1.34 -8.71 7.91
N VAL A 149 -0.51 -7.71 8.22
CA VAL A 149 -0.44 -7.13 9.58
C VAL A 149 -1.79 -6.51 9.97
N ALA A 150 -2.41 -5.73 9.08
CA ALA A 150 -3.72 -5.14 9.35
C ALA A 150 -4.82 -6.20 9.57
N VAL A 151 -4.79 -7.30 8.81
CA VAL A 151 -5.75 -8.42 8.99
C VAL A 151 -5.52 -9.12 10.33
N ALA A 152 -4.28 -9.47 10.66
CA ALA A 152 -3.94 -10.13 11.93
C ALA A 152 -4.31 -9.25 13.13
N ALA A 153 -4.07 -7.94 13.03
CA ALA A 153 -4.42 -6.98 14.06
C ALA A 153 -5.93 -6.67 14.15
N GLY A 154 -6.77 -7.20 13.26
CA GLY A 154 -8.23 -7.02 13.32
C GLY A 154 -8.78 -5.76 12.63
N LEU A 155 -7.99 -5.08 11.81
CA LEU A 155 -8.42 -3.85 11.12
C LEU A 155 -9.23 -4.09 9.84
N GLY A 156 -9.40 -5.34 9.42
CA GLY A 156 -10.19 -5.67 8.24
C GLY A 156 -9.90 -7.05 7.68
N VAL A 157 -10.56 -7.36 6.56
CA VAL A 157 -10.35 -8.61 5.80
C VAL A 157 -9.98 -8.29 4.36
N MET A 158 -9.12 -9.11 3.77
CA MET A 158 -8.79 -8.96 2.35
C MET A 158 -9.98 -9.35 1.48
N GLY A 159 -10.53 -8.39 0.72
CA GLY A 159 -11.57 -8.67 -0.27
C GLY A 159 -11.04 -9.40 -1.51
N ILE A 160 -11.93 -9.85 -2.39
CA ILE A 160 -11.54 -10.54 -3.64
C ILE A 160 -10.68 -9.69 -4.57
N HIS A 161 -10.73 -8.35 -4.44
CA HIS A 161 -9.87 -7.40 -5.14
C HIS A 161 -8.48 -7.24 -4.48
N ARG A 162 -8.12 -8.07 -3.49
CA ARG A 162 -6.83 -8.09 -2.79
C ARG A 162 -6.48 -6.83 -1.98
N ASN A 163 -7.45 -5.97 -1.67
CA ASN A 163 -7.27 -4.88 -0.70
C ASN A 163 -7.98 -5.23 0.61
N VAL A 164 -7.42 -4.76 1.72
CA VAL A 164 -8.07 -4.85 3.02
C VAL A 164 -9.29 -3.96 3.01
N ILE A 165 -10.41 -4.50 3.47
CA ILE A 165 -11.66 -3.78 3.66
C ILE A 165 -11.83 -3.61 5.17
N HIS A 166 -11.70 -2.36 5.62
CA HIS A 166 -12.00 -1.96 6.99
C HIS A 166 -13.52 -2.01 7.23
N PRO A 167 -13.99 -2.50 8.38
CA PRO A 167 -15.42 -2.64 8.65
C PRO A 167 -16.16 -1.29 8.58
N LYS A 168 -15.54 -0.23 9.07
CA LYS A 168 -16.06 1.15 8.97
C LYS A 168 -15.73 1.88 7.66
N PHE A 169 -14.45 2.07 7.35
CA PHE A 169 -14.02 2.92 6.21
C PHE A 169 -14.02 2.23 4.84
N GLY A 170 -14.33 0.93 4.78
CA GLY A 170 -14.22 0.16 3.56
C GLY A 170 -12.77 -0.04 3.11
N ASN A 171 -12.54 -0.13 1.80
CA ASN A 171 -11.19 -0.22 1.25
C ASN A 171 -10.57 1.15 0.90
N PHE A 172 -11.24 2.25 1.28
CA PHE A 172 -10.74 3.61 1.09
C PHE A 172 -9.76 3.99 2.19
N ILE A 173 -8.72 3.18 2.34
CA ILE A 173 -7.70 3.29 3.38
C ILE A 173 -6.29 3.12 2.80
N ILE A 174 -5.33 3.78 3.41
CA ILE A 174 -3.91 3.44 3.31
C ILE A 174 -3.48 2.83 4.63
N LEU A 175 -2.60 1.83 4.53
CA LEU A 175 -2.07 1.08 5.66
C LEU A 175 -0.59 1.41 5.88
N GLY A 176 -0.19 1.46 7.14
CA GLY A 176 1.20 1.62 7.56
C GLY A 176 1.49 0.66 8.70
N THR A 177 2.76 0.28 8.88
CA THR A 177 3.16 -0.61 9.98
C THR A 177 4.45 -0.14 10.60
N LEU A 178 4.47 0.01 11.93
CA LEU A 178 5.69 0.19 12.69
C LEU A 178 6.08 -1.13 13.35
N LEU A 179 7.39 -1.36 13.47
CA LEU A 179 7.96 -2.50 14.21
C LEU A 179 8.48 -2.00 15.54
N VAL A 180 8.16 -2.68 16.64
CA VAL A 180 8.56 -2.27 18.00
C VAL A 180 9.25 -3.41 18.73
N GLY A 181 10.35 -3.11 19.40
CA GLY A 181 11.18 -4.06 20.17
C GLY A 181 10.67 -4.39 21.57
N ALA A 182 9.42 -4.05 21.88
CA ALA A 182 8.79 -4.31 23.17
C ALA A 182 7.36 -4.86 22.94
N PRO A 183 6.89 -5.78 23.79
CA PRO A 183 5.50 -6.24 23.77
C PRO A 183 4.53 -5.10 24.11
N ILE A 184 3.31 -5.23 23.62
CA ILE A 184 2.17 -4.34 23.94
C ILE A 184 1.20 -5.11 24.86
N SER A 185 0.57 -4.42 25.81
CA SER A 185 -0.28 -5.05 26.83
C SER A 185 -1.54 -5.71 26.27
N GLU A 186 -1.98 -5.33 25.07
CA GLU A 186 -3.14 -5.87 24.37
C GLU A 186 -2.90 -5.90 22.86
N TYR A 187 -3.36 -6.98 22.21
CA TYR A 187 -3.32 -7.15 20.76
C TYR A 187 -4.74 -7.31 20.20
N GLY A 188 -4.92 -6.93 18.94
CA GLY A 188 -6.16 -7.20 18.23
C GLY A 188 -6.29 -8.68 17.82
N ALA A 189 -7.44 -9.01 17.26
CA ALA A 189 -7.72 -10.33 16.70
C ALA A 189 -8.38 -10.18 15.33
N PRO A 190 -8.17 -11.12 14.39
CA PRO A 190 -8.86 -11.11 13.11
C PRO A 190 -10.38 -10.99 13.28
N LEU A 191 -11.03 -10.26 12.38
CA LEU A 191 -12.49 -10.17 12.37
C LEU A 191 -13.11 -11.55 12.17
N ASP A 192 -14.23 -11.80 12.84
CA ASP A 192 -15.02 -13.03 12.74
C ASP A 192 -15.95 -13.05 11.51
N TYR A 193 -15.99 -11.96 10.74
CA TYR A 193 -16.73 -11.82 9.50
C TYR A 193 -15.91 -11.13 8.42
N SER A 194 -16.35 -11.29 7.16
CA SER A 194 -15.79 -10.56 6.02
C SER A 194 -16.63 -9.33 5.69
N PRO A 195 -16.07 -8.11 5.68
CA PRO A 195 -16.76 -6.92 5.18
C PRO A 195 -17.03 -6.95 3.66
N CYS A 196 -16.45 -7.91 2.92
CA CYS A 196 -16.69 -8.05 1.49
C CYS A 196 -18.13 -8.53 1.24
N LEU A 197 -18.91 -7.73 0.51
CA LEU A 197 -20.32 -8.06 0.17
C LEU A 197 -20.48 -9.08 -0.96
N GLU A 198 -19.38 -9.59 -1.52
CA GLU A 198 -19.37 -10.48 -2.70
C GLU A 198 -20.12 -9.95 -3.94
N CYS A 199 -20.40 -8.65 -4.02
CA CYS A 199 -21.18 -8.01 -5.08
C CYS A 199 -20.59 -8.10 -6.50
N LYS A 200 -19.32 -8.48 -6.62
CA LYS A 200 -18.53 -8.57 -7.87
C LYS A 200 -18.42 -7.25 -8.66
N LEU A 201 -18.69 -6.09 -8.06
CA LEU A 201 -18.49 -4.78 -8.71
C LEU A 201 -17.02 -4.56 -9.11
N CYS A 202 -16.08 -4.96 -8.25
CA CYS A 202 -14.64 -4.89 -8.57
C CYS A 202 -14.25 -5.77 -9.78
N VAL A 203 -14.88 -6.92 -9.96
CA VAL A 203 -14.70 -7.79 -11.14
C VAL A 203 -15.26 -7.09 -12.38
N ALA A 204 -16.48 -6.55 -12.27
CA ALA A 204 -17.13 -5.83 -13.36
C ALA A 204 -16.37 -4.56 -13.77
N ALA A 205 -15.71 -3.89 -12.83
CA ALA A 205 -14.96 -2.66 -13.08
C ALA A 205 -13.55 -2.90 -13.63
N CYS A 206 -12.97 -4.09 -13.46
CA CYS A 206 -11.59 -4.34 -13.87
C CYS A 206 -11.44 -4.29 -15.40
N PRO A 207 -10.64 -3.35 -15.95
CA PRO A 207 -10.55 -3.17 -17.40
C PRO A 207 -9.77 -4.29 -18.11
N VAL A 208 -8.87 -4.94 -17.37
CA VAL A 208 -7.97 -6.00 -17.87
C VAL A 208 -8.31 -7.39 -17.33
N GLY A 209 -9.43 -7.54 -16.63
CA GLY A 209 -9.91 -8.86 -16.19
C GLY A 209 -9.05 -9.53 -15.12
N ALA A 210 -8.24 -8.76 -14.37
CA ALA A 210 -7.30 -9.31 -13.38
C ALA A 210 -7.96 -9.91 -12.13
N ILE A 211 -9.25 -9.68 -11.89
CA ILE A 211 -9.98 -10.18 -10.73
C ILE A 211 -11.04 -11.18 -11.21
N GLY A 212 -10.90 -12.44 -10.81
CA GLY A 212 -11.82 -13.53 -11.10
C GLY A 212 -13.07 -13.49 -10.21
N LYS A 213 -14.19 -14.04 -10.71
CA LYS A 213 -15.44 -14.15 -9.96
C LYS A 213 -15.32 -15.09 -8.74
N ASP A 214 -14.41 -16.05 -8.83
CA ASP A 214 -14.04 -17.04 -7.83
C ASP A 214 -12.98 -16.54 -6.83
N GLY A 215 -12.49 -15.30 -6.98
CA GLY A 215 -11.42 -14.74 -6.14
C GLY A 215 -10.00 -14.99 -6.67
N ALA A 216 -9.85 -15.65 -7.82
CA ALA A 216 -8.56 -15.69 -8.53
C ALA A 216 -8.08 -14.27 -8.85
N PHE A 217 -6.76 -14.05 -8.81
CA PHE A 217 -6.18 -12.75 -9.09
C PHE A 217 -4.94 -12.89 -9.96
N ASP A 218 -4.98 -12.29 -11.15
CA ASP A 218 -3.85 -12.19 -12.05
C ASP A 218 -3.06 -10.93 -11.74
N PHE A 219 -1.99 -11.10 -10.95
CA PHE A 219 -1.11 -10.00 -10.57
C PHE A 219 -0.43 -9.36 -11.77
N MET A 220 -0.03 -10.13 -12.78
CA MET A 220 0.70 -9.60 -13.95
C MET A 220 -0.22 -8.77 -14.84
N ALA A 221 -1.45 -9.22 -15.07
CA ALA A 221 -2.45 -8.42 -15.78
C ALA A 221 -2.73 -7.10 -15.05
N CYS A 222 -2.86 -7.14 -13.71
CA CYS A 222 -3.07 -5.94 -12.91
C CYS A 222 -1.87 -5.00 -12.95
N SER A 223 -0.65 -5.51 -12.73
CA SER A 223 0.55 -4.69 -12.60
C SER A 223 0.95 -4.04 -13.93
N VAL A 224 0.92 -4.76 -15.05
CA VAL A 224 1.26 -4.21 -16.38
C VAL A 224 0.37 -3.03 -16.76
N HIS A 225 -0.90 -3.07 -16.37
CA HIS A 225 -1.80 -1.95 -16.60
C HIS A 225 -1.72 -0.88 -15.51
N ASN A 226 -2.01 -1.25 -14.26
CA ASN A 226 -2.16 -0.31 -13.16
C ASN A 226 -0.83 0.38 -12.81
N TYR A 227 0.28 -0.36 -12.85
CA TYR A 227 1.63 0.10 -12.52
C TYR A 227 2.44 0.39 -13.78
N ARG A 228 1.77 0.78 -14.88
CA ARG A 228 2.41 1.07 -16.16
C ARG A 228 3.51 2.14 -16.08
N GLU A 229 3.48 2.98 -15.05
CA GLU A 229 4.47 4.05 -14.86
C GLU A 229 5.35 3.83 -13.64
N PHE A 230 5.40 2.58 -13.17
CA PHE A 230 6.29 2.14 -12.10
C PHE A 230 7.48 1.40 -12.70
N MET A 231 8.27 0.73 -11.84
CA MET A 231 9.52 0.06 -12.17
C MET A 231 9.48 -0.80 -13.46
N GLY A 232 8.47 -1.67 -13.61
CA GLY A 232 8.32 -2.52 -14.79
C GLY A 232 8.04 -1.72 -16.06
N GLY A 233 7.05 -0.84 -16.03
CA GLY A 233 6.72 -0.02 -17.19
C GLY A 233 7.77 1.05 -17.53
N PHE A 234 8.56 1.51 -16.56
CA PHE A 234 9.77 2.32 -16.81
C PHE A 234 10.81 1.50 -17.56
N THR A 235 11.04 0.25 -17.16
CA THR A 235 11.99 -0.64 -17.83
C THR A 235 11.55 -0.92 -19.27
N ASP A 236 10.28 -1.27 -19.49
CA ASP A 236 9.67 -1.43 -20.84
C ASP A 236 9.84 -0.15 -21.69
N TRP A 237 9.61 1.02 -21.10
CA TRP A 237 9.79 2.30 -21.79
C TRP A 237 11.26 2.54 -22.18
N VAL A 238 12.23 2.30 -21.28
CA VAL A 238 13.66 2.44 -21.58
C VAL A 238 14.12 1.43 -22.62
N GLN A 239 13.63 0.19 -22.57
CA GLN A 239 13.91 -0.82 -23.59
C GLN A 239 13.35 -0.38 -24.95
N THR A 240 12.14 0.18 -24.97
CA THR A 240 11.55 0.72 -26.21
C THR A 240 12.42 1.84 -26.80
N ILE A 241 13.00 2.72 -25.98
CA ILE A 241 13.97 3.74 -26.44
C ILE A 241 15.19 3.06 -27.06
N ALA A 242 15.79 2.09 -26.35
CA ALA A 242 17.00 1.41 -26.80
C ALA A 242 16.81 0.58 -28.08
N ASP A 243 15.62 0.00 -28.25
CA ASP A 243 15.25 -0.85 -29.40
C ASP A 243 14.71 -0.03 -30.60
N SER A 244 14.54 1.29 -30.45
CA SER A 244 14.09 2.16 -31.54
C SER A 244 15.27 2.57 -32.43
N ALA A 245 15.06 2.58 -33.74
CA ALA A 245 16.10 2.95 -34.70
C ALA A 245 16.47 4.45 -34.61
N ASP A 246 15.48 5.30 -34.39
CA ASP A 246 15.61 6.76 -34.28
C ASP A 246 14.42 7.36 -33.51
N ALA A 247 14.35 8.70 -33.47
CA ALA A 247 13.30 9.42 -32.76
C ALA A 247 11.90 9.26 -33.39
N GLU A 248 11.79 9.03 -34.71
CA GLU A 248 10.52 8.82 -35.39
C GLU A 248 9.97 7.42 -35.07
N ASP A 249 10.81 6.39 -35.15
CA ASP A 249 10.45 5.03 -34.74
C ASP A 249 9.99 5.00 -33.28
N PHE A 250 10.73 5.64 -32.37
CA PHE A 250 10.34 5.74 -30.96
C PHE A 250 8.96 6.40 -30.78
N ARG A 251 8.71 7.54 -31.44
CA ARG A 251 7.42 8.26 -31.35
C ARG A 251 6.26 7.50 -31.99
N SER A 252 6.54 6.60 -32.94
CA SER A 252 5.53 5.67 -33.47
C SER A 252 5.12 4.60 -32.46
N ARG A 253 6.04 4.21 -31.56
CA ARG A 253 5.85 3.17 -30.54
C ARG A 253 5.36 3.72 -29.20
N VAL A 254 5.73 4.95 -28.85
CA VAL A 254 5.36 5.64 -27.60
C VAL A 254 4.82 7.02 -27.93
N THR A 255 3.54 7.23 -27.65
CA THR A 255 2.87 8.50 -27.94
C THR A 255 3.37 9.64 -27.05
N ASP A 256 3.18 10.88 -27.47
CA ASP A 256 3.53 12.07 -26.68
C ASP A 256 2.88 12.07 -25.29
N SER A 257 1.63 11.60 -25.19
CA SER A 257 0.90 11.45 -23.93
C SER A 257 1.55 10.42 -23.01
N GLU A 258 2.03 9.29 -23.55
CA GLU A 258 2.75 8.28 -22.76
C GLU A 258 4.09 8.79 -22.25
N ASN A 259 4.84 9.52 -23.09
CA ASN A 259 6.08 10.16 -22.71
C ASN A 259 5.88 11.19 -21.59
N ALA A 260 4.91 12.09 -21.76
CA ALA A 260 4.58 13.10 -20.75
C ALA A 260 4.09 12.47 -19.44
N SER A 261 3.30 11.40 -19.53
CA SER A 261 2.77 10.70 -18.36
C SER A 261 3.87 9.93 -17.61
N MET A 262 4.84 9.32 -18.31
CA MET A 262 6.04 8.74 -17.70
C MET A 262 6.91 9.83 -17.04
N TRP A 263 7.15 10.95 -17.72
CA TRP A 263 7.86 12.10 -17.15
C TRP A 263 7.21 12.60 -15.85
N GLN A 264 5.88 12.71 -15.81
CA GLN A 264 5.15 13.12 -14.62
C GLN A 264 5.37 12.14 -13.46
N SER A 265 5.32 10.83 -13.74
CA SER A 265 5.52 9.79 -12.74
C SER A 265 6.95 9.77 -12.17
N LEU A 266 7.95 10.14 -12.98
CA LEU A 266 9.35 10.27 -12.54
C LEU A 266 9.62 11.58 -11.78
N SER A 267 8.96 12.68 -12.16
CA SER A 267 9.27 14.02 -11.63
C SER A 267 8.52 14.36 -10.35
N PHE A 268 7.32 13.80 -10.15
CA PHE A 268 6.50 14.08 -8.98
C PHE A 268 6.46 12.86 -8.08
N LYS A 269 5.67 11.84 -8.47
CA LYS A 269 5.55 10.53 -7.82
C LYS A 269 4.91 9.56 -8.80
N ALA A 270 5.15 8.27 -8.59
CA ALA A 270 4.66 7.22 -9.46
C ALA A 270 3.11 7.21 -9.51
N ASN A 271 2.52 7.30 -10.72
CA ASN A 271 1.06 7.34 -10.87
C ASN A 271 0.45 5.99 -11.27
N TYR A 272 -0.68 5.66 -10.65
CA TYR A 272 -1.52 4.52 -10.96
C TYR A 272 -2.41 4.83 -12.18
N LYS A 273 -2.54 3.88 -13.11
CA LYS A 273 -3.45 4.00 -14.26
C LYS A 273 -4.88 3.61 -13.95
N ALA A 274 -5.08 2.81 -12.90
CA ALA A 274 -6.38 2.37 -12.44
C ALA A 274 -6.48 2.51 -10.92
N ALA A 275 -7.69 2.29 -10.42
CA ALA A 275 -8.00 1.95 -9.04
C ALA A 275 -9.46 1.47 -8.97
N TYR A 276 -9.98 0.94 -10.07
CA TYR A 276 -11.43 0.84 -10.29
C TYR A 276 -12.08 -0.13 -9.31
N CYS A 277 -11.34 -1.17 -8.90
CA CYS A 277 -11.80 -2.09 -7.86
C CYS A 277 -11.90 -1.44 -6.47
N LEU A 278 -11.12 -0.39 -6.18
CA LEU A 278 -11.30 0.43 -4.98
C LEU A 278 -12.52 1.33 -5.13
N ALA A 279 -12.54 2.14 -6.20
CA ALA A 279 -13.59 3.12 -6.48
C ALA A 279 -15.01 2.56 -6.36
N VAL A 280 -15.26 1.38 -6.94
CA VAL A 280 -16.61 0.79 -6.99
C VAL A 280 -16.99 -0.01 -5.75
N CYS A 281 -16.09 -0.17 -4.77
CA CYS A 281 -16.38 -0.98 -3.60
C CYS A 281 -17.38 -0.26 -2.70
N PRO A 282 -18.56 -0.84 -2.42
CA PRO A 282 -19.53 -0.24 -1.52
C PRO A 282 -19.35 -0.72 -0.07
N ALA A 283 -18.41 -1.62 0.22
CA ALA A 283 -18.24 -2.18 1.55
C ALA A 283 -17.72 -1.12 2.54
N GLY A 284 -18.18 -1.22 3.79
CA GLY A 284 -17.86 -0.30 4.88
C GLY A 284 -19.11 0.37 5.45
N GLU A 285 -19.25 0.45 6.76
CA GLU A 285 -20.38 1.11 7.44
C GLU A 285 -20.54 2.57 6.98
N ASP A 286 -19.42 3.30 6.86
CA ASP A 286 -19.43 4.69 6.39
C ASP A 286 -19.64 4.79 4.87
N VAL A 287 -19.67 3.66 4.13
CA VAL A 287 -19.57 3.58 2.66
C VAL A 287 -20.82 3.04 1.97
N ILE A 288 -21.53 2.11 2.61
CA ILE A 288 -22.49 1.22 1.96
C ILE A 288 -23.84 1.86 1.65
N GLU A 289 -24.22 2.90 2.38
CA GLU A 289 -25.57 3.50 2.34
C GLU A 289 -26.04 3.86 0.91
N PRO A 290 -25.28 4.59 0.06
CA PRO A 290 -25.75 4.91 -1.30
C PRO A 290 -25.98 3.68 -2.19
N TYR A 291 -25.28 2.57 -1.93
CA TYR A 291 -25.48 1.32 -2.66
C TYR A 291 -26.74 0.58 -2.19
N LEU A 292 -27.10 0.69 -0.91
CA LEU A 292 -28.34 0.09 -0.38
C LEU A 292 -29.57 0.86 -0.83
N ASP A 293 -29.49 2.20 -0.84
CA ASP A 293 -30.60 3.08 -1.19
C ASP A 293 -31.02 2.94 -2.65
N ASP A 294 -30.05 2.98 -3.56
CA ASP A 294 -30.28 2.78 -4.99
C ASP A 294 -29.09 2.09 -5.67
N ARG A 295 -29.17 0.76 -5.75
CA ARG A 295 -28.15 -0.05 -6.44
C ARG A 295 -27.97 0.35 -7.90
N LYS A 296 -29.05 0.72 -8.60
CA LYS A 296 -28.98 1.07 -10.02
C LYS A 296 -28.34 2.44 -10.19
N GLY A 297 -28.78 3.43 -9.42
CA GLY A 297 -28.17 4.76 -9.36
C GLY A 297 -26.70 4.69 -8.97
N PHE A 298 -26.32 3.85 -8.00
CA PHE A 298 -24.91 3.63 -7.66
C PHE A 298 -24.10 3.09 -8.84
N MET A 299 -24.61 2.08 -9.56
CA MET A 299 -23.93 1.56 -10.75
C MET A 299 -23.80 2.62 -11.84
N ASP A 300 -24.85 3.41 -12.06
CA ASP A 300 -24.88 4.48 -13.06
C ASP A 300 -23.91 5.62 -12.72
N LEU A 301 -23.78 5.95 -11.43
CA LEU A 301 -22.92 7.02 -10.93
C LEU A 301 -21.45 6.62 -10.78
N VAL A 302 -21.17 5.40 -10.31
CA VAL A 302 -19.81 4.99 -9.90
C VAL A 302 -19.18 3.97 -10.85
N LEU A 303 -19.93 2.94 -11.28
CA LEU A 303 -19.37 1.86 -12.09
C LEU A 303 -19.29 2.22 -13.58
N LYS A 304 -20.40 2.69 -14.16
CA LYS A 304 -20.50 2.95 -15.61
C LYS A 304 -19.47 3.97 -16.11
N PRO A 305 -19.22 5.11 -15.43
CA PRO A 305 -18.24 6.08 -15.91
C PRO A 305 -16.83 5.47 -16.08
N LEU A 306 -16.43 4.56 -15.19
CA LEU A 306 -15.14 3.86 -15.27
C LEU A 306 -15.10 2.85 -16.44
N GLN A 307 -16.21 2.16 -16.69
CA GLN A 307 -16.36 1.24 -17.83
C GLN A 307 -16.38 1.98 -19.18
N GLU A 308 -17.04 3.13 -19.24
CA GLU A 308 -17.27 3.91 -20.47
C GLU A 308 -16.09 4.83 -20.81
N LYS A 309 -15.23 5.14 -19.84
CA LYS A 309 -14.03 5.96 -20.05
C LYS A 309 -13.21 5.49 -21.27
N LYS A 310 -12.89 6.42 -22.17
CA LYS A 310 -11.98 6.17 -23.30
C LYS A 310 -10.53 6.30 -22.80
N GLU A 311 -9.77 5.22 -22.88
CA GLU A 311 -8.39 5.16 -22.40
C GLU A 311 -7.60 4.05 -23.06
N THR A 312 -6.28 4.12 -22.97
CA THR A 312 -5.40 3.02 -23.36
C THR A 312 -5.32 1.97 -22.25
N LEU A 313 -5.56 0.72 -22.60
CA LEU A 313 -5.35 -0.45 -21.76
C LEU A 313 -4.06 -1.15 -22.18
N TYR A 314 -3.20 -1.40 -21.20
CA TYR A 314 -1.89 -2.01 -21.41
C TYR A 314 -1.95 -3.47 -21.02
N VAL A 315 -1.57 -4.35 -21.95
CA VAL A 315 -1.70 -5.80 -21.78
C VAL A 315 -0.48 -6.51 -22.34
N LEU A 316 -0.21 -7.71 -21.82
CA LEU A 316 0.83 -8.58 -22.37
C LEU A 316 0.35 -9.24 -23.68
N PRO A 317 1.27 -9.60 -24.60
CA PRO A 317 0.92 -10.33 -25.82
C PRO A 317 0.27 -11.68 -25.48
N ASN A 318 -0.68 -12.11 -26.31
CA ASN A 318 -1.35 -13.42 -26.19
C ASN A 318 -1.94 -13.75 -24.81
N SER A 319 -2.33 -12.72 -24.04
CA SER A 319 -2.83 -12.87 -22.67
C SER A 319 -4.36 -12.92 -22.58
N ALA A 320 -4.88 -13.56 -21.52
CA ALA A 320 -6.31 -13.50 -21.20
C ALA A 320 -6.79 -12.06 -20.95
N ALA A 321 -5.91 -11.20 -20.41
CA ALA A 321 -6.17 -9.78 -20.21
C ALA A 321 -6.43 -9.04 -21.53
N LYS A 322 -5.64 -9.32 -22.58
CA LYS A 322 -5.87 -8.78 -23.92
C LYS A 322 -7.23 -9.20 -24.47
N ALA A 323 -7.52 -10.50 -24.46
CA ALA A 323 -8.79 -11.03 -24.95
C ALA A 323 -10.00 -10.46 -24.18
N HIS A 324 -9.87 -10.29 -22.86
CA HIS A 324 -10.88 -9.65 -22.02
C HIS A 324 -11.08 -8.18 -22.41
N ALA A 325 -10.01 -7.41 -22.52
CA ALA A 325 -10.09 -5.98 -22.86
C ALA A 325 -10.77 -5.75 -24.22
N GLU A 326 -10.33 -6.47 -25.27
CA GLU A 326 -10.87 -6.35 -26.63
C GLU A 326 -12.36 -6.77 -26.69
N LYS A 327 -12.73 -7.84 -25.99
CA LYS A 327 -14.12 -8.33 -25.96
C LYS A 327 -15.05 -7.46 -25.14
N ARG A 328 -14.62 -7.05 -23.94
CA ARG A 328 -15.49 -6.40 -22.94
C ARG A 328 -15.54 -4.88 -23.09
N TYR A 329 -14.47 -4.28 -23.62
CA TYR A 329 -14.30 -2.83 -23.74
C TYR A 329 -13.77 -2.45 -25.14
N PRO A 330 -14.50 -2.76 -26.22
CA PRO A 330 -14.03 -2.51 -27.60
C PRO A 330 -13.80 -1.02 -27.92
N HIS A 331 -14.34 -0.11 -27.12
CA HIS A 331 -14.14 1.34 -27.23
C HIS A 331 -12.87 1.85 -26.54
N LYS A 332 -12.16 1.00 -25.77
CA LYS A 332 -10.88 1.33 -25.15
C LYS A 332 -9.74 0.82 -26.04
N THR A 333 -8.74 1.66 -26.26
CA THR A 333 -7.59 1.30 -27.10
C THR A 333 -6.72 0.27 -26.38
N VAL A 334 -6.50 -0.89 -26.98
CA VAL A 334 -5.60 -1.91 -26.41
C VAL A 334 -4.20 -1.73 -26.98
N LYS A 335 -3.20 -1.64 -26.10
CA LYS A 335 -1.79 -1.58 -26.46
C LYS A 335 -1.01 -2.72 -25.82
N VAL A 336 -0.31 -3.48 -26.65
CA VAL A 336 0.54 -4.59 -26.22
C VAL A 336 1.91 -4.06 -25.81
N VAL A 337 2.41 -4.47 -24.63
CA VAL A 337 3.71 -4.07 -24.08
C VAL A 337 4.42 -5.22 -23.38
N ASP A 338 5.69 -5.00 -23.02
CA ASP A 338 6.43 -5.91 -22.14
C ASP A 338 6.11 -5.63 -20.66
N SER A 339 6.40 -6.61 -19.81
CA SER A 339 6.29 -6.45 -18.37
C SER A 339 7.42 -5.59 -17.77
N GLY A 340 8.55 -5.49 -18.49
CA GLY A 340 9.81 -4.89 -18.01
C GLY A 340 10.47 -5.71 -16.90
N VAL A 341 10.06 -6.96 -16.69
CA VAL A 341 10.62 -7.88 -15.69
C VAL A 341 11.32 -9.02 -16.42
N ARG A 342 12.65 -9.11 -16.30
CA ARG A 342 13.43 -10.19 -16.94
C ARG A 342 13.08 -11.56 -16.33
N GLY A 343 12.85 -12.56 -17.19
CA GLY A 343 12.85 -13.98 -16.80
C GLY A 343 11.54 -14.51 -16.19
N ARG A 344 10.38 -14.05 -16.66
CA ARG A 344 9.08 -14.68 -16.36
C ARG A 344 8.25 -14.91 -17.60
#